data_AF-A0A1H8F6G1-F1
#
_entry.id   AF-A0A1H8F6G1-F1
#
_cell.length_a   1.000
_cell.length_b   1.000
_cell.length_c   1.000
_cell.angle_alpha   90.00
_cell.angle_beta   90.00
_cell.angle_gamma   90.00
#
_symmetry.space_group_name_H-M   'P 1'
#
loop_
_entity.id
_entity.type
_entity.pdbx_description
1 polymer ?
#
loop_
_entity_poly.entity_id
_entity_poly.type
_entity_poly.pdbx_seq_one_letter_code
_entity_poly.pdbx_strand_id
1 'polypeptide(L)'
;MLKELILDYLRQQPDVPVDKLADPAAKMGELGLDSLGLVEMLFEIEDKYGFQIEEPMRYGTMTLDEVVADLEQAIRARNNGEMPDLAAQAASSGHA
;
A
#
# COMPACT_ATOMS: atom_id res chain seq x y z
N MET A 1 -7.11 -7.81 1.67
CA MET A 1 -5.69 -8.17 1.43
C MET A 1 -4.80 -6.93 1.34
N LEU A 2 -4.63 -6.23 0.20
CA LEU A 2 -3.77 -5.03 0.12
C LEU A 2 -4.43 -3.77 0.71
N LYS A 3 -5.68 -3.49 0.32
CA LYS A 3 -6.47 -2.34 0.82
C LYS A 3 -6.57 -2.33 2.34
N GLU A 4 -6.76 -3.49 2.95
CA GLU A 4 -6.84 -3.64 4.40
C GLU A 4 -5.50 -3.36 5.07
N LEU A 5 -4.37 -3.78 4.48
CA LEU A 5 -3.05 -3.49 5.01
C LEU A 5 -2.74 -1.99 4.99
N ILE A 6 -3.08 -1.33 3.87
CA ILE A 6 -2.96 0.13 3.77
C ILE A 6 -3.89 0.80 4.79
N LEU A 7 -5.16 0.40 4.87
CA LEU A 7 -6.10 0.95 5.86
C LEU A 7 -5.64 0.74 7.30
N ASP A 8 -5.06 -0.42 7.61
CA ASP A 8 -4.54 -0.72 8.94
C ASP A 8 -3.36 0.20 9.27
N TYR A 9 -2.41 0.35 8.34
CA TYR A 9 -1.30 1.29 8.47
C TYR A 9 -1.79 2.73 8.69
N LEU A 10 -2.75 3.18 7.87
CA LEU A 10 -3.33 4.51 7.96
C LEU A 10 -4.05 4.75 9.29
N ARG A 11 -4.74 3.75 9.84
CA ARG A 11 -5.40 3.83 11.15
C ARG A 11 -4.42 3.90 12.32
N GLN A 12 -3.21 3.41 12.16
CA GLN A 12 -2.15 3.48 13.17
C GLN A 12 -1.47 4.86 13.18
N GLN A 13 -1.63 5.66 12.13
CA GLN A 13 -1.06 7.00 12.06
C GLN A 13 -1.87 7.99 12.91
N PRO A 14 -1.24 8.71 13.86
CA PRO A 14 -1.95 9.63 14.75
C PRO A 14 -2.52 10.85 14.02
N ASP A 15 -1.92 11.25 12.91
CA ASP A 15 -2.32 12.42 12.11
C ASP A 15 -3.44 12.11 11.10
N VAL A 16 -3.87 10.85 11.00
CA VAL A 16 -4.88 10.41 10.03
C VAL A 16 -6.24 10.19 10.71
N PRO A 17 -7.23 11.07 10.46
CA PRO A 17 -8.56 10.91 11.04
C PRO A 17 -9.32 9.77 10.36
N VAL A 18 -9.87 8.85 11.16
CA VAL A 18 -10.65 7.69 10.70
C VAL A 18 -11.86 8.10 9.85
N ASP A 19 -12.49 9.24 10.16
CA ASP A 19 -13.59 9.78 9.36
C ASP A 19 -13.18 10.11 7.92
N LYS A 20 -11.95 10.58 7.69
CA LYS A 20 -11.45 10.80 6.32
C LYS A 20 -11.10 9.51 5.61
N LEU A 21 -10.69 8.47 6.34
CA LEU A 21 -10.45 7.15 5.75
C LEU A 21 -11.74 6.48 5.24
N ALA A 22 -12.89 6.87 5.80
CA ALA A 22 -14.19 6.44 5.30
C ALA A 22 -14.61 7.18 4.01
N ASP A 23 -13.97 8.31 3.70
CA ASP A 23 -14.26 9.10 2.51
C ASP A 23 -13.49 8.56 1.29
N PRO A 24 -14.20 8.05 0.25
CA PRO A 24 -13.53 7.48 -0.93
C PRO A 24 -12.94 8.55 -1.86
N ALA A 25 -13.31 9.83 -1.69
CA ALA A 25 -12.78 10.94 -2.48
C ALA A 25 -11.55 11.58 -1.83
N ALA A 26 -11.21 11.21 -0.59
CA ALA A 26 -10.06 11.70 0.13
C ALA A 26 -8.75 11.20 -0.52
N LYS A 27 -7.87 12.15 -0.85
CA LYS A 27 -6.55 11.86 -1.39
C LYS A 27 -5.58 11.52 -0.28
N MET A 28 -4.59 10.68 -0.56
CA MET A 28 -3.58 10.26 0.43
C MET A 28 -2.87 11.46 1.09
N GLY A 29 -2.53 12.50 0.34
CA GLY A 29 -1.93 13.72 0.88
C GLY A 29 -2.89 14.59 1.69
N GLU A 30 -4.20 14.41 1.55
CA GLU A 30 -5.24 15.12 2.31
C GLU A 30 -5.67 14.36 3.58
N LEU A 31 -5.29 13.08 3.69
CA LEU A 31 -5.51 12.26 4.88
C LEU A 31 -4.65 12.69 6.07
N GLY A 32 -3.69 13.60 5.88
CA GLY A 32 -2.73 13.95 6.92
C GLY A 32 -1.52 13.02 6.94
N LEU A 33 -1.26 12.29 5.85
CA LEU A 33 0.00 11.58 5.70
C LEU A 33 1.13 12.56 5.43
N ASP A 34 2.13 12.53 6.29
CA ASP A 34 3.43 13.10 5.98
C ASP A 34 4.05 12.42 4.76
N SER A 35 4.86 13.17 4.02
CA SER A 35 5.61 12.65 2.87
C SER A 35 6.48 11.45 3.26
N LEU A 36 7.00 11.43 4.49
CA LEU A 36 7.74 10.29 5.03
C LEU A 36 6.82 9.09 5.28
N GLY A 37 5.68 9.29 5.95
CA GLY A 37 4.74 8.20 6.25
C GLY A 37 4.19 7.53 5.00
N LEU A 38 3.99 8.28 3.91
CA LEU A 38 3.61 7.73 2.60
C LEU A 38 4.70 6.85 2.03
N VAL A 39 5.94 7.35 2.05
CA VAL A 39 7.10 6.62 1.54
C VAL A 39 7.33 5.34 2.34
N GLU A 40 7.30 5.39 3.67
CA GLU A 40 7.45 4.23 4.54
C GLU A 40 6.38 3.16 4.29
N MET A 41 5.12 3.57 4.15
CA MET A 41 4.03 2.66 3.80
C MET A 41 4.29 1.95 2.47
N LEU A 42 4.72 2.71 1.45
CA LEU A 42 5.00 2.16 0.13
C LEU A 42 6.19 1.21 0.18
N PHE A 43 7.26 1.54 0.91
CA PHE A 43 8.42 0.66 1.11
C PHE A 43 8.03 -0.69 1.75
N GLU A 44 7.18 -0.68 2.77
CA GLU A 44 6.68 -1.92 3.39
C GLU A 44 5.90 -2.79 2.39
N ILE A 45 5.14 -2.17 1.48
CA ILE A 45 4.40 -2.88 0.44
C ILE A 45 5.37 -3.40 -0.64
N GLU A 46 6.31 -2.58 -1.08
CA GLU A 46 7.37 -2.94 -2.03
C GLU A 46 8.17 -4.15 -1.54
N ASP A 47 8.61 -4.15 -0.28
CA ASP A 47 9.36 -5.24 0.34
C ASP A 47 8.53 -6.52 0.43
N LYS A 48 7.28 -6.42 0.90
CA LYS A 48 6.38 -7.58 1.03
C LYS A 48 6.08 -8.25 -0.31
N TYR A 49 5.82 -7.44 -1.34
CA TYR A 49 5.38 -7.96 -2.65
C TYR A 49 6.52 -8.07 -3.68
N GLY A 50 7.74 -7.66 -3.34
CA GLY A 50 8.93 -7.79 -4.18
C GLY A 50 8.91 -6.91 -5.43
N PHE A 51 8.39 -5.67 -5.35
CA PHE A 51 8.37 -4.72 -6.47
C PHE A 51 8.97 -3.37 -6.07
N GLN A 52 9.19 -2.51 -7.05
CA GLN A 52 9.68 -1.15 -6.85
C GLN A 52 8.76 -0.14 -7.54
N ILE A 53 8.49 0.94 -6.83
CA ILE A 53 7.69 2.10 -7.21
C ILE A 53 8.65 3.22 -7.59
N GLU A 54 8.58 3.65 -8.84
CA GLU A 54 9.47 4.70 -9.35
C GLU A 54 9.11 6.10 -8.82
N GLU A 55 7.82 6.35 -8.59
CA GLU A 55 7.31 7.69 -8.20
C GLU A 55 6.35 7.61 -7.00
N PRO A 56 6.84 7.35 -5.77
CA PRO A 56 6.00 7.21 -4.58
C PRO A 56 5.21 8.49 -4.25
N MET A 57 5.73 9.66 -4.61
CA MET A 57 5.04 10.93 -4.37
C MET A 57 3.76 11.10 -5.20
N ARG A 58 3.61 10.37 -6.32
CA ARG A 58 2.42 10.48 -7.18
C ARG A 58 1.14 10.05 -6.43
N TYR A 59 1.27 9.07 -5.54
CA TYR A 59 0.18 8.52 -4.74
C TYR A 59 -0.41 9.54 -3.78
N GLY A 60 0.35 10.57 -3.39
CA GLY A 60 -0.16 11.67 -2.54
C GLY A 60 -1.34 12.41 -3.17
N THR A 61 -1.44 12.43 -4.50
CA THR A 61 -2.53 13.12 -5.23
C THR A 61 -3.70 12.22 -5.60
N MET A 62 -3.55 10.91 -5.37
CA MET A 62 -4.53 9.87 -5.66
C MET A 62 -5.35 9.53 -4.43
N THR A 63 -6.56 9.01 -4.64
CA THR A 63 -7.41 8.45 -3.58
C THR A 63 -6.88 7.09 -3.13
N LEU A 64 -7.27 6.67 -1.93
CA LEU A 64 -6.93 5.34 -1.41
C LEU A 64 -7.28 4.22 -2.40
N ASP A 65 -8.44 4.31 -3.05
CA ASP A 65 -8.90 3.27 -3.99
C ASP A 65 -8.04 3.24 -5.26
N GLU A 66 -7.66 4.41 -5.77
CA GLU A 66 -6.74 4.53 -6.90
C GLU A 66 -5.35 3.99 -6.56
N VAL A 67 -4.82 4.31 -5.38
CA VAL A 67 -3.53 3.77 -4.90
C VAL A 67 -3.58 2.25 -4.85
N VAL A 68 -4.61 1.70 -4.23
CA VAL A 68 -4.80 0.24 -4.14
C VAL A 68 -4.86 -0.39 -5.53
N ALA A 69 -5.69 0.14 -6.42
CA ALA A 69 -5.87 -0.39 -7.76
C ALA A 69 -4.55 -0.36 -8.57
N ASP A 70 -3.81 0.73 -8.49
CA ASP A 70 -2.54 0.90 -9.18
C ASP A 70 -1.46 -0.05 -8.64
N LEU A 71 -1.35 -0.18 -7.32
CA LEU A 71 -0.44 -1.13 -6.69
C LEU A 71 -0.79 -2.58 -7.03
N GLU A 72 -2.07 -2.95 -6.99
CA GLU A 72 -2.52 -4.29 -7.40
C GLU A 72 -2.16 -4.59 -8.86
N GLN A 73 -2.32 -3.61 -9.75
CA GLN A 73 -1.92 -3.76 -11.15
C GLN A 73 -0.41 -3.90 -11.30
N ALA A 74 0.38 -3.09 -10.60
CA ALA A 74 1.84 -3.16 -10.62
C ALA A 74 2.35 -4.51 -10.12
N ILE A 75 1.79 -5.00 -9.01
CA ILE A 75 2.13 -6.30 -8.41
C ILE A 75 1.80 -7.42 -9.39
N ARG A 76 0.59 -7.43 -9.97
CA ARG A 76 0.20 -8.47 -10.94
C ARG A 76 1.06 -8.42 -12.19
N ALA A 77 1.35 -7.24 -12.72
CA ALA A 77 2.20 -7.09 -13.91
C ALA A 77 3.61 -7.67 -13.69
N ARG A 78 4.17 -7.53 -12.48
CA ARG A 78 5.48 -8.08 -12.10
C ARG A 78 5.45 -9.59 -11.84
N ASN A 79 4.35 -10.12 -11.31
CA ASN A 79 4.22 -11.51 -10.87
C ASN A 79 3.49 -12.41 -11.89
N ASN A 80 3.66 -12.18 -13.19
CA ASN A 80 3.00 -12.95 -14.28
C ASN A 80 1.46 -12.97 -14.20
N GLY A 81 0.84 -11.97 -13.56
CA GLY A 81 -0.60 -11.86 -13.36
C GLY A 81 -1.10 -12.38 -12.01
N GLU A 82 -0.24 -12.97 -11.19
CA GLU A 82 -0.60 -13.50 -9.88
C GLU A 82 -0.33 -12.48 -8.77
N MET A 83 -1.22 -12.39 -7.79
CA MET A 83 -0.89 -11.68 -6.55
C MET A 83 -0.08 -12.63 -5.67
N PRO A 84 1.12 -12.22 -5.21
CA PRO A 84 1.88 -13.02 -4.27
C PRO A 84 1.01 -13.31 -3.04
N ASP A 85 0.72 -14.59 -2.81
CA ASP A 85 0.07 -15.00 -1.58
C ASP A 85 1.11 -14.90 -0.46
N LEU A 86 1.11 -13.76 0.23
CA LEU A 86 2.04 -13.46 1.33
C LEU A 86 1.97 -14.53 2.44
N ALA A 87 0.83 -15.22 2.59
CA ALA A 87 0.68 -16.32 3.53
C ALA A 87 1.42 -17.60 3.07
N ALA A 88 1.43 -17.91 1.77
CA ALA A 88 2.17 -19.04 1.20
C ALA A 88 3.69 -18.79 1.13
N GLN A 89 4.13 -17.55 0.91
CA GLN A 89 5.56 -17.21 0.82
C GLN A 89 6.28 -17.27 2.17
N ALA A 90 5.62 -16.89 3.27
CA ALA A 90 6.19 -17.01 4.62
C ALA A 90 6.42 -18.47 5.06
N ALA A 91 5.63 -19.42 4.54
CA ALA A 91 5.78 -20.85 4.82
C ALA A 91 6.92 -21.52 4.02
N SER A 92 7.40 -20.88 2.95
CA SER A 92 8.37 -21.45 2.01
C SER A 92 9.82 -21.11 2.35
N SER A 93 10.06 -20.08 3.17
CA SER A 93 11.41 -19.62 3.56
C SER A 93 11.99 -20.35 4.78
N GLY A 94 11.29 -21.37 5.30
CA GLY A 94 11.69 -22.16 6.47
C GLY A 94 12.04 -23.61 6.14
N HIS A 95 13.00 -23.85 5.23
CA HIS A 95 13.66 -25.16 5.13
C HIS A 95 15.06 -25.08 4.51
N ALA A 96 16.07 -25.02 5.36
CA ALA A 96 17.44 -25.45 5.07
C ALA A 96 18.05 -26.06 6.34
#